data_AF-X1AYS2-F1
#
_entry.id   AF-X1AYS2-F1
#
_cell.length_a   1.000
_cell.length_b   1.000
_cell.length_c   1.000
_cell.angle_alpha   90.00
_cell.angle_beta   90.00
_cell.angle_gamma   90.00
#
_symmetry.space_group_name_H-M   'P 1'
#
loop_
_entity.id
_entity.type
_entity.pdbx_description
1 polymer ?
#
loop_
_entity_poly.entity_id
_entity_poly.type
_entity_poly.pdbx_seq_one_letter_code
_entity_poly.pdbx_strand_id
1 'polypeptide(L)'
;MLVVGENISVVSKVVGDAVKDRNAEPIIKMAKEQKDAGADYIDVNIGPATKKGEELMQWIVKSIQDKVNTPLALDTKNISAIEAGLEVHKGTAMINSVTGDKDKLDILMPLSRPLLSSIRRYVLLRRLLSSGGEDWETLLSPTIVLGSS
;
A
#
# COMPACT_ATOMS: atom_id res chain seq x y z
N MET A 1 -16.80 7.98 -5.40
CA MET A 1 -15.81 7.28 -6.23
C MET A 1 -14.50 7.31 -5.45
N LEU A 2 -13.84 6.18 -5.24
CA LEU A 2 -12.53 6.13 -4.60
C LEU A 2 -11.47 6.39 -5.67
N VAL A 3 -10.55 7.32 -5.41
CA VAL A 3 -9.48 7.74 -6.33
C VAL A 3 -8.13 7.31 -5.76
N VAL A 4 -7.44 6.42 -6.45
CA VAL A 4 -6.04 6.08 -6.15
C VAL A 4 -5.16 6.89 -7.08
N GLY A 5 -4.34 7.78 -6.52
CA GLY A 5 -3.32 8.47 -7.27
C GLY A 5 -2.18 7.50 -7.62
N GLU A 6 -1.80 7.47 -8.89
CA GLU A 6 -0.68 6.67 -9.38
C GLU A 6 0.56 7.54 -9.65
N ASN A 7 1.63 6.90 -10.14
CA ASN A 7 2.92 7.48 -10.57
C ASN A 7 4.07 7.51 -9.55
N ILE A 8 3.89 7.08 -8.30
CA ILE A 8 5.05 6.83 -7.41
C ILE A 8 5.51 5.40 -7.61
N SER A 9 6.34 5.17 -8.62
CA SER A 9 6.91 3.85 -8.93
C SER A 9 8.41 3.91 -9.15
N VAL A 10 9.16 3.00 -8.54
CA VAL A 10 10.62 2.87 -8.72
C VAL A 10 11.03 2.52 -10.16
N VAL A 11 10.08 2.12 -11.01
CA VAL A 11 10.31 1.93 -12.46
C VAL A 11 10.48 3.29 -13.16
N SER A 12 9.85 4.35 -12.63
CA SER A 12 10.04 5.70 -13.15
C SER A 12 11.45 6.20 -12.83
N LYS A 13 12.07 6.92 -13.77
CA LYS A 13 13.41 7.49 -13.57
C LYS A 13 13.47 8.42 -12.36
N VAL A 14 12.44 9.26 -12.16
CA VAL A 14 12.41 10.24 -11.07
C VAL A 14 12.42 9.57 -9.70
N VAL A 15 11.56 8.57 -9.48
CA VAL A 15 11.50 7.86 -8.20
C VAL A 15 12.69 6.92 -8.05
N GLY A 16 13.14 6.27 -9.13
CA GLY A 16 14.33 5.42 -9.13
C GLY A 16 15.59 6.18 -8.70
N ASP A 17 15.82 7.37 -9.26
CA ASP A 17 16.93 8.25 -8.88
C ASP A 17 16.78 8.73 -7.43
N ALA A 18 15.58 9.17 -7.04
CA ALA A 18 15.26 9.58 -5.67
C ALA A 18 15.56 8.48 -4.63
N VAL A 19 15.19 7.22 -4.93
CA VAL A 19 15.48 6.07 -4.08
C VAL A 19 16.97 5.79 -4.00
N LYS A 20 17.65 5.80 -5.16
CA LYS A 20 19.10 5.55 -5.24
C LYS A 20 19.90 6.56 -4.43
N ASP A 21 19.52 7.83 -4.51
CA ASP A 21 20.20 8.94 -3.84
C ASP A 21 19.68 9.18 -2.41
N ARG A 22 18.70 8.37 -1.96
CA ARG A 22 17.97 8.55 -0.68
C ARG A 22 17.44 9.97 -0.50
N ASN A 23 17.03 10.61 -1.60
CA ASN A 23 16.39 11.91 -1.62
C ASN A 23 14.87 11.74 -1.71
N ALA A 24 14.15 12.01 -0.62
CA ALA A 24 12.70 11.87 -0.59
C ALA A 24 11.93 13.05 -1.23
N GLU A 25 12.59 14.18 -1.53
CA GLU A 25 11.89 15.40 -1.98
C GLU A 25 11.06 15.19 -3.25
N PRO A 26 11.56 14.51 -4.31
CA PRO A 26 10.77 14.27 -5.52
C PRO A 26 9.52 13.43 -5.22
N ILE A 27 9.65 12.40 -4.37
CA ILE A 27 8.56 11.51 -3.99
C ILE A 27 7.50 12.27 -3.18
N ILE A 28 7.93 13.08 -2.21
CA ILE A 28 7.04 13.91 -1.39
C ILE A 28 6.30 14.94 -2.25
N LYS A 29 6.99 15.55 -3.23
CA LYS A 29 6.38 16.50 -4.15
C LYS A 29 5.26 15.84 -4.96
N MET A 30 5.54 14.69 -5.57
CA MET A 30 4.53 13.93 -6.32
C MET A 30 3.34 13.52 -5.45
N ALA A 31 3.60 13.09 -4.22
CA ALA A 31 2.54 12.72 -3.27
C ALA A 31 1.64 13.92 -2.90
N LYS A 32 2.22 15.11 -2.73
CA LYS A 32 1.44 16.35 -2.50
C LYS A 32 0.58 16.71 -3.71
N GLU A 33 1.16 16.65 -4.91
CA GLU A 33 0.44 16.95 -6.15
C GLU A 33 -0.77 16.02 -6.33
N GLN A 34 -0.62 14.72 -6.03
CA GLN A 34 -1.74 13.77 -6.08
C GLN A 34 -2.79 14.03 -5.00
N LYS A 35 -2.37 14.34 -3.77
CA LYS A 35 -3.30 14.75 -2.72
C LYS A 35 -4.10 15.99 -3.12
N ASP A 36 -3.42 17.01 -3.64
CA ASP A 36 -4.04 18.28 -4.02
C ASP A 36 -4.97 18.11 -5.24
N ALA A 37 -4.73 17.08 -6.07
CA ALA A 37 -5.63 16.64 -7.13
C ALA A 37 -6.83 15.79 -6.65
N GLY A 38 -6.93 15.50 -5.35
CA GLY A 38 -8.06 14.79 -4.75
C GLY A 38 -7.91 13.28 -4.62
N ALA A 39 -6.67 12.75 -4.60
CA ALA A 39 -6.43 11.33 -4.35
C ALA A 39 -6.84 10.92 -2.92
N ASP A 40 -7.67 9.88 -2.80
CA ASP A 40 -8.05 9.25 -1.53
C ASP A 40 -6.92 8.35 -1.00
N TYR A 41 -6.19 7.70 -1.91
CA TYR A 41 -4.99 6.90 -1.64
C TYR A 41 -3.88 7.27 -2.61
N ILE A 42 -2.62 7.13 -2.20
CA ILE A 42 -1.46 7.29 -3.09
C ILE A 42 -0.77 5.94 -3.24
N ASP A 43 -0.70 5.44 -4.47
CA ASP A 43 -0.01 4.18 -4.80
C ASP A 43 1.51 4.35 -4.74
N VAL A 44 2.18 3.39 -4.08
CA VAL A 44 3.62 3.36 -3.88
C VAL A 44 4.16 2.00 -4.35
N ASN A 45 4.62 1.97 -5.59
CA ASN A 45 5.16 0.78 -6.21
C ASN A 45 6.69 0.71 -6.07
N ILE A 46 7.18 -0.26 -5.28
CA ILE A 46 8.62 -0.49 -5.08
C ILE A 46 9.19 -1.62 -5.95
N GLY A 47 8.42 -2.08 -6.94
CA GLY A 47 8.76 -3.21 -7.78
C GLY A 47 8.92 -4.51 -6.98
N PRO A 48 9.70 -5.48 -7.48
CA PRO A 48 9.95 -6.73 -6.77
C PRO A 48 10.71 -6.56 -5.44
N ALA A 49 11.48 -5.48 -5.30
CA ALA A 49 12.24 -5.12 -4.09
C ALA A 49 12.90 -6.32 -3.38
N THR A 50 13.60 -7.19 -4.13
CA THR A 50 14.13 -8.47 -3.64
C THR A 50 15.30 -8.33 -2.67
N LYS A 51 15.90 -7.13 -2.58
CA LYS A 51 16.93 -6.79 -1.59
C LYS A 51 16.51 -5.52 -0.88
N LYS A 52 16.53 -5.55 0.46
CA LYS A 52 16.20 -4.41 1.34
C LYS A 52 14.80 -3.82 1.10
N GLY A 53 13.84 -4.63 0.63
CA GLY A 53 12.48 -4.17 0.35
C GLY A 53 11.76 -3.63 1.59
N GLU A 54 12.00 -4.23 2.76
CA GLU A 54 11.48 -3.76 4.05
C GLU A 54 11.97 -2.34 4.39
N GLU A 55 13.30 -2.13 4.37
CA GLU A 55 13.91 -0.82 4.61
C GLU A 55 13.44 0.22 3.59
N LEU A 56 13.28 -0.19 2.32
CA LEU A 56 12.81 0.70 1.26
C LEU A 56 11.35 1.12 1.49
N MET A 57 10.46 0.17 1.75
CA MET A 57 9.04 0.45 1.99
C MET A 57 8.87 1.35 3.23
N GLN A 58 9.55 1.01 4.33
CA GLN A 58 9.48 1.81 5.55
C GLN A 58 9.95 3.25 5.31
N TRP A 59 11.04 3.43 4.58
CA TRP A 59 11.57 4.75 4.27
C TRP A 59 10.61 5.57 3.42
N ILE A 60 10.03 4.99 2.36
CA ILE A 60 9.08 5.72 1.50
C ILE A 60 7.82 6.09 2.30
N VAL A 61 7.22 5.13 3.01
CA VAL A 61 5.99 5.36 3.78
C VAL A 61 6.19 6.48 4.80
N LYS A 62 7.25 6.42 5.61
CA LYS A 62 7.58 7.47 6.58
C LYS A 62 7.80 8.83 5.90
N SER A 63 8.60 8.85 4.84
CA SER A 63 8.94 10.08 4.12
C SER A 63 7.71 10.80 3.59
N ILE A 64 6.77 10.05 3.01
CA ILE A 64 5.51 10.62 2.50
C ILE A 64 4.62 11.06 3.67
N GLN A 65 4.33 10.18 4.63
CA GLN A 65 3.34 10.44 5.69
C GLN A 65 3.80 11.40 6.78
N ASP A 66 5.07 11.80 6.80
CA ASP A 66 5.54 12.91 7.62
C ASP A 66 5.21 14.28 7.01
N LYS A 67 4.85 14.34 5.72
CA LYS A 67 4.57 15.58 4.99
C LYS A 67 3.21 15.60 4.29
N VAL A 68 2.58 14.44 4.11
CA VAL A 68 1.33 14.26 3.34
C VAL A 68 0.35 13.43 4.17
N ASN A 69 -0.82 14.00 4.47
CA ASN A 69 -1.87 13.34 5.25
C ASN A 69 -2.87 12.60 4.34
N THR A 70 -2.36 11.62 3.58
CA THR A 70 -3.15 10.74 2.71
C THR A 70 -2.67 9.30 2.95
N PRO A 71 -3.57 8.30 3.09
CA PRO A 71 -3.16 6.91 3.21
C PRO A 71 -2.51 6.41 1.91
N LEU A 72 -1.76 5.31 2.00
CA LEU A 72 -0.93 4.80 0.91
C LEU A 72 -1.42 3.43 0.49
N ALA A 73 -1.40 3.16 -0.82
CA ALA A 73 -1.51 1.82 -1.36
C ALA A 73 -0.09 1.26 -1.54
N LEU A 74 0.24 0.21 -0.77
CA LEU A 74 1.53 -0.43 -0.76
C LEU A 74 1.58 -1.43 -1.93
N ASP A 75 2.37 -1.11 -2.96
CA ASP A 75 2.47 -1.92 -4.17
C ASP A 75 3.82 -2.64 -4.33
N THR A 76 3.76 -3.94 -4.05
CA THR A 76 4.83 -4.88 -4.31
C THR A 76 4.34 -6.31 -4.19
N LYS A 77 5.09 -7.25 -4.78
CA LYS A 77 4.92 -8.69 -4.55
C LYS A 77 5.68 -9.19 -3.32
N ASN A 78 6.53 -8.35 -2.71
CA ASN A 78 7.33 -8.71 -1.54
C ASN A 78 6.50 -8.56 -0.25
N ILE A 79 6.08 -9.69 0.33
CA ILE A 79 5.25 -9.72 1.55
C ILE A 79 5.95 -9.05 2.73
N SER A 80 7.24 -9.32 2.96
CA SER A 80 7.98 -8.72 4.06
C SER A 80 8.03 -7.19 3.92
N ALA A 81 8.16 -6.67 2.70
CA ALA A 81 8.10 -5.23 2.46
C ALA A 81 6.71 -4.64 2.76
N ILE A 82 5.62 -5.35 2.43
CA ILE A 82 4.26 -4.95 2.80
C ILE A 82 4.12 -4.90 4.33
N GLU A 83 4.54 -5.95 5.04
CA GLU A 83 4.49 -6.01 6.51
C GLU A 83 5.25 -4.85 7.16
N ALA A 84 6.48 -4.60 6.70
CA ALA A 84 7.31 -3.51 7.17
C ALA A 84 6.68 -2.13 6.89
N GLY A 85 6.04 -1.96 5.73
CA GLY A 85 5.28 -0.76 5.39
C GLY A 85 4.07 -0.55 6.31
N LEU A 86 3.29 -1.61 6.56
CA LEU A 86 2.13 -1.59 7.47
C LEU A 86 2.52 -1.27 8.92
N GLU A 87 3.72 -1.68 9.35
CA GLU A 87 4.21 -1.39 10.70
C GLU A 87 4.39 0.12 10.95
N VAL A 88 4.78 0.86 9.92
CA VAL A 88 5.10 2.30 10.03
C VAL A 88 4.03 3.20 9.43
N HIS A 89 3.02 2.63 8.78
CA HIS A 89 1.92 3.35 8.16
C HIS A 89 1.01 3.98 9.21
N LYS A 90 0.63 5.24 8.99
CA LYS A 90 -0.35 5.98 9.77
C LYS A 90 -1.71 5.89 9.09
N GLY A 91 -2.70 5.33 9.79
CA GLY A 91 -4.08 5.22 9.32
C GLY A 91 -4.43 3.85 8.77
N THR A 92 -5.23 3.80 7.70
CA THR A 92 -5.64 2.56 7.04
C THR A 92 -4.94 2.46 5.69
N ALA A 93 -3.96 1.57 5.57
CA ALA A 93 -3.26 1.34 4.32
C ALA A 93 -4.14 0.62 3.30
N MET A 94 -3.71 0.58 2.05
CA MET A 94 -4.23 -0.31 1.04
C MET A 94 -3.11 -1.24 0.60
N ILE A 95 -3.39 -2.51 0.32
CA ILE A 95 -2.42 -3.46 -0.23
C ILE A 95 -2.78 -3.69 -1.69
N ASN A 96 -1.89 -3.32 -2.61
CA ASN A 96 -2.12 -3.36 -4.05
C ASN A 96 -1.01 -4.15 -4.77
N SER A 97 -1.17 -5.36 -5.27
CA SER A 97 -2.31 -6.26 -5.20
C SER A 97 -1.85 -7.59 -4.61
N VAL A 98 -2.81 -8.36 -4.13
CA VAL A 98 -2.54 -9.78 -3.84
C VAL A 98 -2.98 -10.59 -5.04
N THR A 99 -2.05 -11.34 -5.62
CA THR A 99 -2.40 -12.37 -6.60
C THR A 99 -3.20 -13.46 -5.88
N GLY A 100 -4.33 -13.88 -6.45
CA GLY A 100 -5.31 -14.76 -5.82
C GLY A 100 -4.87 -16.20 -5.52
N ASP A 101 -3.57 -16.45 -5.33
CA ASP A 101 -3.06 -17.66 -4.71
C ASP A 101 -3.61 -17.73 -3.28
N LYS A 102 -4.38 -18.78 -2.99
CA LYS A 102 -4.97 -19.01 -1.66
C LYS A 102 -3.92 -18.92 -0.56
N ASP A 103 -2.72 -19.42 -0.81
CA ASP A 103 -1.60 -19.41 0.14
C ASP A 103 -1.17 -17.99 0.54
N LYS A 104 -1.24 -17.01 -0.38
CA LYS A 104 -0.92 -15.59 -0.08
C LYS A 104 -2.05 -14.88 0.65
N LEU A 105 -3.29 -15.25 0.35
CA LEU A 105 -4.46 -14.74 1.05
C LEU A 105 -4.48 -15.26 2.50
N ASP A 106 -4.12 -16.52 2.75
CA ASP A 106 -4.05 -17.10 4.09
C ASP A 106 -2.92 -16.52 4.95
N ILE A 107 -1.85 -16.00 4.35
CA ILE A 107 -0.78 -15.26 5.06
C ILE A 107 -1.24 -13.83 5.39
N LEU A 108 -1.96 -13.18 4.48
CA LEU A 108 -2.38 -11.80 4.67
C LEU A 108 -3.66 -11.69 5.51
N MET A 109 -4.62 -12.61 5.45
CA MET A 109 -5.87 -12.57 6.22
C MET A 109 -5.70 -12.56 7.76
N PRO A 110 -4.68 -13.20 8.36
CA PRO A 110 -4.39 -13.05 9.79
C PRO A 110 -3.98 -11.63 10.19
N LEU A 111 -3.47 -10.81 9.26
CA LEU A 111 -3.10 -9.41 9.53
C LEU A 111 -4.31 -8.49 9.67
N SER A 112 -5.50 -8.89 9.17
CA SER A 112 -6.75 -8.13 9.33
C SER A 112 -7.53 -8.50 10.60
N ARG A 113 -7.10 -9.53 11.35
CA ARG A 113 -7.65 -9.79 12.68
C ARG A 113 -7.15 -8.74 13.67
N PRO A 114 -8.02 -8.20 14.53
CA PRO A 114 -7.59 -7.34 15.62
C PRO A 114 -6.81 -8.20 16.63
N LEU A 115 -5.50 -8.31 16.44
CA LEU A 115 -4.59 -8.67 17.51
C LEU A 115 -4.56 -7.47 18.47
N LEU A 116 -5.10 -7.71 19.66
CA LEU A 116 -5.10 -6.82 20.83
C LEU A 116 -3.66 -6.39 21.18
N SER A 117 -3.16 -5.36 20.49
CA SER A 117 -2.25 -4.34 21.00
C SER A 117 -2.03 -3.19 20.00
N SER A 118 -2.17 -3.42 18.69
CA SER A 118 -2.07 -2.38 17.65
C SER A 118 -2.91 -2.73 16.43
N ILE A 119 -4.14 -2.21 16.34
CA ILE A 119 -5.03 -2.46 15.19
C ILE A 119 -4.40 -1.86 13.93
N ARG A 120 -3.80 -2.70 13.08
CA ARG A 120 -3.37 -2.34 11.73
C ARG A 120 -4.56 -2.55 10.79
N ARG A 121 -5.04 -1.48 10.17
CA ARG A 121 -6.17 -1.55 9.21
C ARG A 121 -5.62 -1.49 7.80
N TYR A 122 -6.09 -2.38 6.94
CA TYR A 122 -5.84 -2.26 5.51
C TYR A 122 -7.03 -2.70 4.66
N VAL A 123 -7.09 -2.18 3.44
CA VAL A 123 -8.01 -2.62 2.39
C VAL A 123 -7.25 -3.52 1.42
N LEU A 124 -7.82 -4.67 1.09
CA LEU A 124 -7.22 -5.61 0.14
C LEU A 124 -7.87 -5.46 -1.23
N LEU A 125 -7.07 -5.13 -2.25
CA LEU A 125 -7.49 -5.18 -3.65
C LEU A 125 -7.06 -6.52 -4.26
N ARG A 126 -8.04 -7.27 -4.76
CA ARG A 126 -7.82 -8.51 -5.49
C ARG A 126 -8.05 -8.28 -6.97
N ARG A 127 -7.03 -8.55 -7.78
CA ARG A 127 -7.19 -8.64 -9.24
C ARG A 127 -7.82 -10.00 -9.57
N LEU A 128 -9.06 -9.99 -10.05
CA LEU A 128 -9.70 -11.17 -10.62
C LEU A 128 -9.11 -11.40 -12.02
N LEU A 129 -8.33 -12.46 -12.21
CA LEU A 129 -7.95 -12.89 -13.56
C LEU A 129 -9.14 -13.63 -14.18
N SER A 130 -10.12 -12.88 -14.69
CA SER A 130 -11.12 -13.43 -15.60
C SER A 130 -10.59 -13.31 -17.04
N SER A 131 -10.93 -14.29 -17.87
CA SER A 131 -10.56 -14.38 -19.28
C SER A 131 -11.27 -13.32 -20.12
N GLY A 132 -10.90 -12.05 -20.00
CA GLY A 132 -11.29 -11.01 -20.96
C GLY A 132 -11.68 -9.62 -20.42
N GLY A 133 -11.59 -9.34 -19.12
CA GLY A 133 -11.92 -8.01 -18.57
C GLY A 133 -11.16 -7.68 -17.28
N GLU A 134 -10.83 -6.40 -17.09
CA GLU A 134 -10.19 -5.89 -15.87
C GLU A 134 -11.24 -5.68 -14.77
N ASP A 135 -11.68 -6.76 -14.13
CA ASP A 135 -12.60 -6.69 -13.00
C ASP A 135 -11.84 -6.54 -11.67
N TRP A 136 -12.09 -5.43 -10.98
CA TRP A 136 -11.51 -5.11 -9.68
C TRP A 136 -12.55 -5.32 -8.56
N GLU A 137 -12.27 -6.25 -7.64
CA GLU A 137 -13.11 -6.44 -6.46
C GLU A 137 -12.37 -5.89 -5.23
N THR A 138 -13.00 -4.93 -4.54
CA THR A 138 -12.55 -4.52 -3.21
C THR A 138 -12.99 -5.60 -2.23
N LEU A 139 -12.05 -6.38 -1.70
CA LEU A 139 -12.33 -7.24 -0.56
C LEU A 139 -12.34 -6.33 0.67
N LEU A 140 -13.47 -5.70 0.92
CA LEU A 140 -13.74 -5.06 2.20
C LEU A 140 -13.57 -6.17 3.25
N SER A 141 -12.51 -6.08 4.08
CA SER A 141 -12.57 -6.76 5.37
C SER A 141 -13.85 -6.27 6.03
N PRO A 142 -14.81 -7.16 6.33
CA PRO A 142 -16.12 -6.71 6.77
C PRO A 142 -15.96 -5.87 8.02
N THR A 143 -16.64 -4.73 7.99
CA THR A 143 -17.30 -4.10 9.12
C THR A 143 -17.30 -4.98 10.36
N ILE A 144 -16.76 -4.41 11.43
CA ILE A 144 -17.07 -4.77 12.81
C ILE A 144 -18.56 -5.08 12.90
N VAL A 145 -18.92 -6.36 13.00
CA VAL A 145 -20.14 -6.76 13.67
C VAL A 145 -19.80 -6.64 15.15
N LEU A 146 -20.14 -5.50 15.76
CA LEU A 146 -20.36 -5.48 17.20
C LEU A 146 -21.54 -6.42 17.41
N GLY A 147 -21.24 -7.66 17.79
CA GLY A 147 -22.21 -8.57 18.35
C GLY A 147 -22.76 -7.89 19.60
N SER A 148 -24.01 -7.45 19.51
CA SER A 148 -24.83 -7.11 20.66
C SER A 148 -25.01 -8.37 21.52
N SER A 149 -24.37 -8.39 22.68
CA SER A 149 -24.84 -8.98 23.94
C SER A 149 -23.79 -8.78 25.02
#